data_AF-A0A4Y8SHF4-F1
#
_entry.id   AF-A0A4Y8SHF4-F1
#
_cell.length_a   1.000
_cell.length_b   1.000
_cell.length_c   1.000
_cell.angle_alpha   90.00
_cell.angle_beta   90.00
_cell.angle_gamma   90.00
#
_symmetry.space_group_name_H-M   'P 1'
#
loop_
_entity.id
_entity.type
_entity.pdbx_description
1 polymer ?
#
loop_
_entity_poly.entity_id
_entity_poly.type
_entity_poly.pdbx_seq_one_letter_code
_entity_poly.pdbx_strand_id
1 'polypeptide(L)'
;MKSLKKTFIISLVGLSLTMLNKPVIAQTPGATTTAITDSTKKQNPAAATAPKTVPLTIPKVIAIRPVYLNISQAKNAVSDNIDVNNSNISVAVYPGNIVKFVISNPKAFLSSRPTDNSKVVLYVNGVEMKGITSDWMSSITKLQVTSGDTPALSDSAVVFISLRRNETTREAWRFFYANTDKFYQNFANLNASIGWEGMSELQKKDGIPHITIIHYRKSIFYTWIVISLFFLASAVYICSFTDALRDSGSGAAFSLSLSQLMFWTILTKSIIR
;
A
#
# COMPACT_ATOMS: atom_id res chain seq x y z
N MET A 1 41.28 28.62 -28.40
CA MET A 1 40.66 28.66 -29.74
C MET A 1 39.25 28.05 -29.66
N LYS A 2 38.24 28.85 -30.04
CA LYS A 2 36.91 28.56 -30.63
C LYS A 2 36.34 27.12 -30.43
N SER A 3 35.26 26.92 -29.68
CA SER A 3 33.84 27.26 -29.97
C SER A 3 33.08 26.09 -30.64
N LEU A 4 31.98 25.66 -30.01
CA LEU A 4 30.60 25.53 -30.52
C LEU A 4 29.84 24.52 -29.62
N LYS A 5 29.00 24.96 -28.67
CA LYS A 5 27.57 25.33 -28.81
C LYS A 5 26.70 24.25 -29.47
N LYS A 6 25.77 23.69 -28.69
CA LYS A 6 24.37 23.48 -29.11
C LYS A 6 23.43 23.42 -27.89
N THR A 7 22.85 24.57 -27.62
CA THR A 7 21.64 24.78 -26.81
C THR A 7 20.43 24.50 -27.72
N PHE A 8 19.41 23.79 -27.22
CA PHE A 8 18.08 23.82 -27.82
C PHE A 8 17.14 24.56 -26.87
N ILE A 9 16.80 25.79 -27.27
CA ILE A 9 15.64 26.56 -26.81
C ILE A 9 14.62 26.41 -27.93
N ILE A 10 13.38 26.03 -27.58
CA ILE A 10 12.21 26.41 -28.37
C ILE A 10 11.30 27.18 -27.42
N SER A 11 10.95 28.37 -27.90
CA SER A 11 10.16 29.40 -27.24
C SER A 11 9.08 29.83 -28.23
N LEU A 12 7.97 30.33 -27.66
CA LEU A 12 6.99 31.26 -28.26
C LEU A 12 6.03 30.63 -29.28
N VAL A 13 4.71 30.92 -29.29
CA VAL A 13 3.98 32.21 -29.23
C VAL A 13 2.56 31.90 -28.70
N GLY A 14 1.95 32.64 -27.75
CA GLY A 14 1.26 33.95 -27.91
C GLY A 14 -0.13 33.75 -28.54
N LEU A 15 -1.27 34.35 -28.15
CA LEU A 15 -1.68 35.67 -27.64
C LEU A 15 -3.15 35.49 -27.16
N SER A 16 -3.57 35.86 -25.95
CA SER A 16 -4.12 37.17 -25.50
C SER A 16 -5.33 37.74 -26.25
N LEU A 17 -6.44 37.98 -25.53
CA LEU A 17 -7.25 39.22 -25.39
C LEU A 17 -8.63 38.84 -24.77
N THR A 18 -8.90 39.08 -23.49
CA THR A 18 -9.46 40.28 -22.81
C THR A 18 -10.78 40.87 -23.31
N MET A 19 -11.57 41.29 -22.30
CA MET A 19 -12.68 42.27 -22.26
C MET A 19 -14.10 41.70 -22.34
N LEU A 20 -15.14 42.24 -21.70
CA LEU A 20 -15.40 43.13 -20.55
C LEU A 20 -16.95 43.38 -20.60
N ASN A 21 -17.59 43.68 -19.46
CA ASN A 21 -18.94 44.27 -19.30
C ASN A 21 -20.17 43.41 -19.64
N LYS A 22 -21.31 43.45 -18.93
CA LYS A 22 -21.83 44.09 -17.70
C LYS A 22 -23.20 43.41 -17.40
N PRO A 23 -23.82 43.62 -16.22
CA PRO A 23 -25.04 42.92 -15.79
C PRO A 23 -26.32 43.56 -16.34
N VAL A 24 -27.41 42.81 -16.39
CA VAL A 24 -28.77 43.35 -16.60
C VAL A 24 -29.71 42.84 -15.51
N ILE A 25 -30.33 43.79 -14.83
CA ILE A 25 -31.47 43.69 -13.91
C ILE A 25 -32.74 43.97 -14.71
N ALA A 26 -33.83 43.24 -14.48
CA ALA A 26 -35.24 43.73 -14.52
C ALA A 26 -36.21 42.54 -14.29
N GLN A 27 -36.88 42.46 -13.13
CA GLN A 27 -38.26 42.93 -12.85
C GLN A 27 -39.37 41.86 -13.11
N THR A 28 -40.00 41.42 -12.01
CA THR A 28 -41.43 41.02 -11.85
C THR A 28 -42.37 42.19 -12.23
N PRO A 29 -43.72 42.04 -12.44
CA PRO A 29 -44.66 41.24 -11.64
C PRO A 29 -45.92 40.69 -12.37
N GLY A 30 -46.76 39.94 -11.65
CA GLY A 30 -48.12 39.61 -12.10
C GLY A 30 -48.85 38.63 -11.18
N ALA A 31 -49.58 39.17 -10.19
CA ALA A 31 -50.50 38.43 -9.34
C ALA A 31 -51.86 38.25 -10.03
N THR A 32 -52.53 37.11 -9.84
CA THR A 32 -54.00 37.08 -9.78
C THR A 32 -54.47 35.93 -8.88
N THR A 33 -55.24 36.33 -7.90
CA THR A 33 -55.94 35.55 -6.87
C THR A 33 -57.18 34.88 -7.45
N THR A 34 -57.51 33.66 -7.03
CA THR A 34 -58.91 33.25 -6.86
C THR A 34 -59.01 32.30 -5.68
N ALA A 35 -59.74 32.72 -4.66
CA ALA A 35 -60.09 31.95 -3.48
C ALA A 35 -61.46 31.29 -3.69
N ILE A 36 -61.63 30.02 -3.30
CA ILE A 36 -62.90 29.50 -2.77
C ILE A 36 -62.58 28.48 -1.65
N THR A 37 -63.13 28.82 -0.48
CA THR A 37 -63.52 28.08 0.74
C THR A 37 -63.91 26.60 0.52
N ASP A 38 -63.95 25.66 1.46
CA ASP A 38 -63.97 25.62 2.93
C ASP A 38 -63.80 24.14 3.33
N SER A 39 -63.11 23.83 4.43
CA SER A 39 -63.54 22.86 5.45
C SER A 39 -62.44 22.53 6.47
N THR A 40 -62.76 22.90 7.69
CA THR A 40 -62.12 22.66 8.96
C THR A 40 -61.73 21.18 9.16
N LYS A 41 -60.42 20.90 9.22
CA LYS A 41 -59.88 19.88 10.12
C LYS A 41 -58.76 20.50 10.94
N LYS A 42 -59.05 20.71 12.21
CA LYS A 42 -58.08 21.08 13.25
C LYS A 42 -57.15 19.88 13.43
N GLN A 43 -56.12 19.79 12.60
CA GLN A 43 -55.06 18.81 12.73
C GLN A 43 -53.84 19.53 13.32
N ASN A 44 -53.56 19.17 14.56
CA ASN A 44 -52.36 19.45 15.33
C ASN A 44 -51.12 19.65 14.42
N PRO A 45 -50.30 20.70 14.57
CA PRO A 45 -49.03 20.79 13.87
C PRO A 45 -48.10 19.72 14.45
N ALA A 46 -48.22 18.49 13.94
CA ALA A 46 -47.12 17.55 14.02
C ALA A 46 -45.96 18.25 13.34
N ALA A 47 -44.95 18.59 14.14
CA ALA A 47 -43.70 19.17 13.68
C ALA A 47 -43.31 18.48 12.38
N ALA A 48 -43.18 19.26 11.31
CA ALA A 48 -42.57 18.77 10.09
C ALA A 48 -41.23 18.18 10.50
N THR A 49 -41.15 16.85 10.51
CA THR A 49 -39.92 16.13 10.80
C THR A 49 -38.95 16.63 9.75
N ALA A 50 -38.05 17.53 10.16
CA ALA A 50 -36.93 17.95 9.33
C ALA A 50 -36.36 16.66 8.72
N PRO A 51 -36.10 16.62 7.39
CA PRO A 51 -35.56 15.43 6.77
C PRO A 51 -34.36 15.05 7.62
N LYS A 52 -34.44 13.88 8.28
CA LYS A 52 -33.40 13.38 9.15
C LYS A 52 -32.16 13.41 8.28
N THR A 53 -31.28 14.39 8.49
CA THR A 53 -29.97 14.43 7.86
C THR A 53 -29.31 13.17 8.36
N VAL A 54 -29.43 12.08 7.59
CA VAL A 54 -28.66 10.88 7.80
C VAL A 54 -27.23 11.41 7.74
N PRO A 55 -26.49 11.40 8.86
CA PRO A 55 -25.14 11.93 8.85
C PRO A 55 -24.44 11.23 7.69
N LEU A 56 -23.88 12.01 6.77
CA LEU A 56 -23.19 11.48 5.61
C LEU A 56 -22.05 10.62 6.16
N THR A 57 -22.28 9.31 6.25
CA THR A 57 -21.34 8.41 6.91
C THR A 57 -20.11 8.31 6.02
N ILE A 58 -19.10 9.12 6.31
CA ILE A 58 -17.85 9.14 5.56
C ILE A 58 -17.27 7.71 5.58
N PRO A 59 -16.89 7.16 4.42
CA PRO A 59 -16.28 5.84 4.37
C PRO A 59 -14.99 5.84 5.19
N LYS A 60 -14.80 4.82 6.03
CA LYS A 60 -13.64 4.68 6.91
C LYS A 60 -13.14 3.26 6.90
N VAL A 61 -11.84 3.08 7.15
CA VAL A 61 -11.28 1.75 7.46
C VAL A 61 -11.61 1.42 8.91
N ILE A 62 -12.34 0.33 9.11
CA ILE A 62 -12.85 -0.11 10.42
C ILE A 62 -12.18 -1.39 10.95
N ALA A 63 -11.39 -2.08 10.13
CA ALA A 63 -10.52 -3.16 10.59
C ALA A 63 -9.41 -3.42 9.58
N ILE A 64 -8.24 -3.79 10.10
CA ILE A 64 -7.11 -4.31 9.32
C ILE A 64 -6.75 -5.66 9.90
N ARG A 65 -6.69 -6.70 9.07
CA ARG A 65 -6.33 -8.04 9.49
C ARG A 65 -5.41 -8.70 8.47
N PRO A 66 -4.44 -9.51 8.91
CA PRO A 66 -3.63 -10.30 8.00
C PRO A 66 -4.43 -11.52 7.54
N VAL A 67 -4.20 -11.97 6.32
CA VAL A 67 -4.71 -13.27 5.83
C VAL A 67 -3.53 -14.23 5.76
N TYR A 68 -3.55 -15.23 6.62
CA TYR A 68 -2.55 -16.30 6.64
C TYR A 68 -3.09 -17.53 5.93
N LEU A 69 -2.26 -18.17 5.12
CA LEU A 69 -2.65 -19.37 4.37
C LEU A 69 -2.68 -20.61 5.27
N ASN A 70 -1.94 -20.60 6.39
CA ASN A 70 -1.88 -21.72 7.32
C ASN A 70 -1.64 -21.27 8.78
N ILE A 71 -1.88 -22.20 9.71
CA ILE A 71 -1.77 -21.97 11.16
C ILE A 71 -0.33 -21.64 11.58
N SER A 72 0.67 -22.25 10.94
CA SER A 72 2.07 -22.01 11.27
C SER A 72 2.48 -20.57 10.93
N GLN A 73 2.06 -20.02 9.79
CA GLN A 73 2.26 -18.61 9.45
C GLN A 73 1.64 -17.68 10.49
N ALA A 74 0.42 -17.96 10.92
CA ALA A 74 -0.25 -17.18 11.96
C ALA A 74 0.50 -17.19 13.28
N LYS A 75 0.89 -18.38 13.78
CA LYS A 75 1.66 -18.52 15.03
C LYS A 75 2.98 -17.78 14.98
N ASN A 76 3.68 -17.90 13.86
CA ASN A 76 4.97 -17.25 13.68
C ASN A 76 4.84 -15.74 13.55
N ALA A 77 3.83 -15.24 12.85
CA ALA A 77 3.58 -13.80 12.77
C ALA A 77 3.27 -13.21 14.14
N VAL A 78 2.51 -13.92 14.99
CA VAL A 78 2.25 -13.51 16.37
C VAL A 78 3.54 -13.48 17.18
N SER A 79 4.35 -14.55 17.12
CA SER A 79 5.65 -14.62 17.80
C SER A 79 6.56 -13.48 17.37
N ASP A 80 6.76 -13.30 16.06
CA ASP A 80 7.64 -12.26 15.53
C ASP A 80 7.12 -10.85 15.87
N ASN A 81 5.80 -10.64 15.96
CA ASN A 81 5.23 -9.35 16.37
C ASN A 81 5.45 -9.04 17.86
N ILE A 82 5.36 -10.06 18.71
CA ILE A 82 5.67 -9.97 20.14
C ILE A 82 7.17 -9.68 20.32
N ASP A 83 8.03 -10.38 19.59
CA ASP A 83 9.49 -10.15 19.61
C ASP A 83 9.88 -8.74 19.15
N VAL A 84 9.00 -8.07 18.43
CA VAL A 84 9.13 -6.70 17.93
C VAL A 84 8.42 -5.69 18.85
N ASN A 85 7.91 -6.13 20.01
CA ASN A 85 7.20 -5.34 21.02
C ASN A 85 6.01 -4.53 20.48
N ASN A 86 5.35 -5.02 19.42
CA ASN A 86 4.26 -4.33 18.73
C ASN A 86 2.95 -5.12 18.74
N SER A 87 2.81 -6.12 19.63
CA SER A 87 1.72 -7.11 19.61
C SER A 87 0.32 -6.54 19.82
N ASN A 88 0.19 -5.44 20.55
CA ASN A 88 -1.12 -4.89 20.96
C ASN A 88 -1.60 -3.74 20.06
N ILE A 89 -0.74 -3.22 19.18
CA ILE A 89 -0.99 -1.99 18.40
C ILE A 89 -0.79 -2.24 16.90
N SER A 90 -0.26 -3.41 16.51
CA SER A 90 0.05 -3.69 15.11
C SER A 90 -0.31 -5.11 14.68
N VAL A 91 -0.49 -5.26 13.37
CA VAL A 91 -0.69 -6.52 12.68
C VAL A 91 0.57 -6.87 11.92
N ALA A 92 1.19 -8.01 12.24
CA ALA A 92 2.36 -8.51 11.52
C ALA A 92 1.97 -9.12 10.17
N VAL A 93 2.73 -8.79 9.12
CA VAL A 93 2.57 -9.33 7.77
C VAL A 93 3.93 -9.58 7.14
N TYR A 94 4.03 -10.64 6.33
CA TYR A 94 5.24 -10.95 5.56
C TYR A 94 5.07 -10.57 4.08
N PRO A 95 6.17 -10.35 3.34
CA PRO A 95 6.12 -10.28 1.88
C PRO A 95 5.43 -11.50 1.29
N GLY A 96 4.53 -11.27 0.33
CA GLY A 96 3.69 -12.29 -0.31
C GLY A 96 2.35 -12.52 0.39
N ASN A 97 2.16 -12.06 1.62
CA ASN A 97 0.87 -12.19 2.30
C ASN A 97 -0.19 -11.22 1.76
N ILE A 98 -1.44 -11.51 2.09
CA ILE A 98 -2.59 -10.65 1.79
C ILE A 98 -3.01 -9.93 3.07
N VAL A 99 -3.31 -8.65 2.95
CA VAL A 99 -3.92 -7.83 4.00
C VAL A 99 -5.39 -7.61 3.67
N LYS A 100 -6.23 -7.90 4.65
CA LYS A 100 -7.67 -7.66 4.62
C LYS A 100 -7.98 -6.32 5.28
N PHE A 101 -8.51 -5.40 4.49
CA PHE A 101 -9.10 -4.15 4.97
C PHE A 101 -10.62 -4.28 5.00
N VAL A 102 -11.25 -3.81 6.07
CA VAL A 102 -12.72 -3.70 6.15
C VAL A 102 -13.08 -2.23 6.14
N ILE A 103 -13.96 -1.84 5.22
CA ILE A 103 -14.43 -0.46 5.06
C ILE A 103 -15.89 -0.33 5.48
N SER A 104 -16.25 0.79 6.09
CA SER A 104 -17.64 1.20 6.31
C SER A 104 -18.18 1.99 5.12
N ASN A 105 -19.49 1.92 4.91
CA ASN A 105 -20.19 2.60 3.82
C ASN A 105 -19.51 2.39 2.43
N PRO A 106 -19.42 1.13 1.98
CA PRO A 106 -18.76 0.80 0.71
C PRO A 106 -19.45 1.41 -0.50
N LYS A 107 -20.75 1.71 -0.43
CA LYS A 107 -21.48 2.40 -1.49
C LYS A 107 -20.93 3.81 -1.71
N ALA A 108 -20.77 4.60 -0.64
CA ALA A 108 -20.17 5.93 -0.74
C ALA A 108 -18.72 5.88 -1.21
N PHE A 109 -17.94 4.88 -0.75
CA PHE A 109 -16.57 4.70 -1.24
C PHE A 109 -16.51 4.34 -2.73
N LEU A 110 -17.41 3.48 -3.21
CA LEU A 110 -17.50 3.16 -4.63
C LEU A 110 -17.94 4.36 -5.47
N SER A 111 -18.89 5.16 -4.97
CA SER A 111 -19.32 6.41 -5.61
C SER A 111 -18.23 7.48 -5.67
N SER A 112 -17.26 7.47 -4.74
CA SER A 112 -16.13 8.41 -4.77
C SER A 112 -15.05 8.04 -5.78
N ARG A 113 -15.18 6.92 -6.52
CA ARG A 113 -14.18 6.47 -7.48
C ARG A 113 -13.99 7.52 -8.61
N PRO A 114 -12.76 7.96 -8.90
CA PRO A 114 -12.51 8.98 -9.92
C PRO A 114 -12.92 8.54 -11.32
N THR A 115 -12.42 7.37 -11.74
CA THR A 115 -12.63 6.81 -13.08
C THR A 115 -12.89 5.31 -13.00
N ASP A 116 -13.36 4.69 -14.09
CA ASP A 116 -13.62 3.25 -14.13
C ASP A 116 -12.34 2.41 -14.03
N ASN A 117 -11.21 2.97 -14.45
CA ASN A 117 -9.92 2.29 -14.40
C ASN A 117 -9.20 2.46 -13.06
N SER A 118 -9.69 3.34 -12.19
CA SER A 118 -9.07 3.61 -10.88
C SER A 118 -9.14 2.36 -10.01
N LYS A 119 -7.97 1.89 -9.57
CA LYS A 119 -7.87 0.76 -8.64
C LYS A 119 -7.81 1.24 -7.20
N VAL A 120 -8.14 0.35 -6.26
CA VAL A 120 -7.86 0.62 -4.84
C VAL A 120 -6.38 0.36 -4.59
N VAL A 121 -5.69 1.29 -3.97
CA VAL A 121 -4.24 1.25 -3.72
C VAL A 121 -4.00 1.28 -2.21
N LEU A 122 -2.91 0.64 -1.79
CA LEU A 122 -2.41 0.75 -0.42
C LEU A 122 -1.79 2.14 -0.21
N TYR A 123 -2.20 2.82 0.87
CA TYR A 123 -1.53 4.03 1.35
C TYR A 123 -0.75 3.69 2.61
N VAL A 124 0.46 4.23 2.72
CA VAL A 124 1.31 4.07 3.90
C VAL A 124 1.85 5.43 4.32
N ASN A 125 1.60 5.80 5.57
CA ASN A 125 1.97 7.10 6.13
C ASN A 125 1.47 8.27 5.24
N GLY A 126 0.28 8.13 4.65
CA GLY A 126 -0.30 9.10 3.71
C GLY A 126 0.25 9.05 2.28
N VAL A 127 1.23 8.19 1.99
CA VAL A 127 1.84 8.07 0.65
C VAL A 127 1.24 6.89 -0.11
N GLU A 128 0.89 7.11 -1.38
CA GLU A 128 0.38 6.07 -2.27
C GLU A 128 1.47 5.05 -2.65
N MET A 129 1.24 3.76 -2.34
CA MET A 129 2.16 2.68 -2.67
C MET A 129 1.88 2.14 -4.08
N LYS A 130 2.46 2.81 -5.08
CA LYS A 130 2.31 2.44 -6.49
C LYS A 130 2.58 0.96 -6.74
N GLY A 131 1.68 0.33 -7.48
CA GLY A 131 1.74 -1.09 -7.85
C GLY A 131 1.18 -2.06 -6.81
N ILE A 132 0.94 -1.64 -5.56
CA ILE A 132 0.25 -2.45 -4.55
C ILE A 132 -1.24 -2.14 -4.59
N THR A 133 -1.94 -2.78 -5.52
CA THR A 133 -3.35 -2.50 -5.83
C THR A 133 -4.29 -3.67 -5.53
N SER A 134 -5.58 -3.38 -5.44
CA SER A 134 -6.69 -4.33 -5.39
C SER A 134 -7.65 -4.07 -6.54
N ASP A 135 -8.12 -5.14 -7.18
CA ASP A 135 -9.16 -5.10 -8.21
C ASP A 135 -10.58 -5.08 -7.60
N TRP A 136 -10.72 -4.56 -6.37
CA TRP A 136 -12.01 -4.49 -5.68
C TRP A 136 -13.02 -3.69 -6.50
N MET A 137 -14.10 -4.34 -6.91
CA MET A 137 -15.20 -3.76 -7.70
C MET A 137 -14.75 -3.12 -9.02
N SER A 138 -13.65 -3.59 -9.62
CA SER A 138 -13.15 -3.08 -10.91
C SER A 138 -14.10 -3.34 -12.09
N SER A 139 -14.96 -4.35 -11.98
CA SER A 139 -15.94 -4.70 -13.02
C SER A 139 -17.21 -3.82 -13.00
N ILE A 140 -17.45 -3.07 -11.93
CA ILE A 140 -18.59 -2.14 -11.85
C ILE A 140 -18.16 -0.84 -12.50
N THR A 141 -18.95 -0.30 -13.42
CA THR A 141 -18.71 0.99 -14.08
C THR A 141 -19.33 2.15 -13.29
N LYS A 142 -18.82 3.37 -13.48
CA LYS A 142 -19.32 4.58 -12.80
C LYS A 142 -20.72 4.93 -13.26
N LEU A 143 -21.06 4.58 -14.50
CA LEU A 143 -22.42 4.71 -15.00
C LEU A 143 -23.40 3.84 -14.18
N GLN A 144 -23.06 2.57 -13.94
CA GLN A 144 -23.86 1.67 -13.08
C GLN A 144 -23.96 2.18 -11.64
N VAL A 145 -22.88 2.78 -11.12
CA VAL A 145 -22.90 3.41 -9.79
C VAL A 145 -23.87 4.59 -9.73
N THR A 146 -23.92 5.37 -10.81
CA THR A 146 -24.76 6.58 -10.87
C THR A 146 -26.22 6.25 -11.19
N SER A 147 -26.49 5.22 -11.99
CA SER A 147 -27.84 4.75 -12.31
C SER A 147 -28.51 3.99 -11.16
N GLY A 148 -27.73 3.60 -10.14
CA GLY A 148 -28.23 2.81 -9.01
C GLY A 148 -28.21 1.31 -9.27
N ASP A 149 -27.73 0.86 -10.42
CA ASP A 149 -27.56 -0.56 -10.81
C ASP A 149 -26.30 -1.19 -10.21
N THR A 150 -26.00 -0.85 -8.96
CA THR A 150 -24.91 -1.50 -8.22
C THR A 150 -25.42 -2.73 -7.49
N PRO A 151 -24.60 -3.79 -7.36
CA PRO A 151 -24.90 -4.90 -6.47
C PRO A 151 -25.25 -4.38 -5.07
N ALA A 152 -26.15 -5.07 -4.38
CA ALA A 152 -26.48 -4.74 -3.00
C ALA A 152 -25.24 -4.89 -2.12
N LEU A 153 -24.60 -3.77 -1.79
CA LEU A 153 -23.47 -3.72 -0.87
C LEU A 153 -24.01 -3.62 0.56
N SER A 154 -23.51 -4.49 1.45
CA SER A 154 -23.79 -4.40 2.89
C SER A 154 -23.18 -3.13 3.51
N ASP A 155 -23.48 -2.87 4.78
CA ASP A 155 -22.95 -1.69 5.51
C ASP A 155 -21.42 -1.67 5.63
N SER A 156 -20.78 -2.82 5.43
CA SER A 156 -19.33 -2.96 5.35
C SER A 156 -18.92 -3.85 4.17
N ALA A 157 -17.74 -3.58 3.62
CA ALA A 157 -17.14 -4.43 2.60
C ALA A 157 -15.69 -4.78 2.95
N VAL A 158 -15.23 -5.87 2.33
CA VAL A 158 -13.86 -6.36 2.49
C VAL A 158 -13.06 -6.06 1.22
N VAL A 159 -11.88 -5.48 1.41
CA VAL A 159 -10.90 -5.21 0.37
C VAL A 159 -9.64 -6.01 0.67
N PHE A 160 -9.15 -6.77 -0.30
CA PHE A 160 -7.94 -7.57 -0.17
C PHE A 160 -6.79 -6.93 -0.95
N ILE A 161 -5.67 -6.69 -0.27
CA ILE A 161 -4.45 -6.13 -0.85
C ILE A 161 -3.34 -7.17 -0.73
N SER A 162 -2.71 -7.54 -1.85
CA SER A 162 -1.60 -8.51 -1.85
C SER A 162 -0.25 -7.78 -1.81
N LEU A 163 0.58 -8.09 -0.82
CA LEU A 163 1.92 -7.53 -0.68
C LEU A 163 2.92 -8.33 -1.53
N ARG A 164 2.74 -8.35 -2.85
CA ARG A 164 3.64 -9.08 -3.76
C ARG A 164 4.98 -8.37 -3.89
N ARG A 165 6.08 -9.14 -3.98
CA ARG A 165 7.41 -8.65 -4.38
C ARG A 165 7.64 -8.99 -5.85
N ASN A 166 7.51 -8.01 -6.72
CA ASN A 166 7.80 -8.14 -8.15
C ASN A 166 8.30 -6.79 -8.70
N GLU A 167 8.50 -6.70 -10.01
CA GLU A 167 9.01 -5.48 -10.63
C GLU A 167 8.04 -4.30 -10.50
N THR A 168 6.73 -4.55 -10.53
CA THR A 168 5.69 -3.51 -10.46
C THR A 168 5.54 -2.91 -9.06
N THR A 169 5.94 -3.63 -8.00
CA THR A 169 5.88 -3.16 -6.61
C THR A 169 7.24 -2.68 -6.09
N ARG A 170 8.27 -2.63 -6.93
CA ARG A 170 9.66 -2.34 -6.53
C ARG A 170 9.80 -1.04 -5.73
N GLU A 171 9.16 0.03 -6.17
CA GLU A 171 9.24 1.34 -5.48
C GLU A 171 8.52 1.34 -4.13
N ALA A 172 7.38 0.66 -4.01
CA ALA A 172 6.69 0.49 -2.74
C ALA A 172 7.57 -0.29 -1.73
N TRP A 173 8.25 -1.34 -2.19
CA TRP A 173 9.18 -2.08 -1.33
C TRP A 173 10.40 -1.26 -0.94
N ARG A 174 10.98 -0.47 -1.85
CA ARG A 174 12.05 0.49 -1.53
C ARG A 174 11.61 1.46 -0.43
N PHE A 175 10.37 1.95 -0.51
CA PHE A 175 9.79 2.79 0.53
C PHE A 175 9.70 2.05 1.88
N PHE A 176 9.22 0.80 1.91
CA PHE A 176 9.16 0.01 3.15
C PHE A 176 10.53 -0.23 3.77
N TYR A 177 11.54 -0.55 2.95
CA TYR A 177 12.91 -0.72 3.42
C TYR A 177 13.50 0.59 3.97
N ALA A 178 13.20 1.73 3.35
CA ALA A 178 13.64 3.03 3.84
C ALA A 178 12.98 3.45 5.17
N ASN A 179 11.80 2.91 5.49
CA ASN A 179 11.08 3.13 6.75
C ASN A 179 11.51 2.14 7.86
N THR A 180 12.69 1.54 7.74
CA THR A 180 13.30 0.70 8.77
C THR A 180 14.35 1.51 9.51
N ASP A 181 14.23 1.71 10.83
CA ASP A 181 15.09 2.67 11.57
C ASP A 181 16.57 2.29 11.55
N LYS A 182 16.87 0.98 11.49
CA LYS A 182 18.22 0.43 11.63
C LYS A 182 18.45 -0.67 10.60
N PHE A 183 19.67 -0.74 10.04
CA PHE A 183 20.01 -1.77 9.05
C PHE A 183 19.81 -3.21 9.54
N TYR A 184 19.91 -3.44 10.86
CA TYR A 184 19.71 -4.75 11.49
C TYR A 184 18.26 -5.01 11.91
N GLN A 185 17.38 -4.02 11.82
CA GLN A 185 15.96 -4.26 11.99
C GLN A 185 15.42 -4.93 10.73
N ASN A 186 14.64 -5.97 10.94
CA ASN A 186 14.06 -6.79 9.89
C ASN A 186 12.59 -6.42 9.64
N PHE A 187 12.09 -5.32 10.17
CA PHE A 187 10.69 -4.93 10.11
C PHE A 187 10.51 -3.43 9.90
N ALA A 188 9.37 -3.04 9.33
CA ALA A 188 8.91 -1.66 9.28
C ALA A 188 7.51 -1.56 9.92
N ASN A 189 7.31 -0.59 10.81
CA ASN A 189 6.00 -0.29 11.39
C ASN A 189 5.35 0.85 10.62
N LEU A 190 4.23 0.57 9.97
CA LEU A 190 3.65 1.39 8.93
C LEU A 190 2.21 1.75 9.26
N ASN A 191 1.87 3.03 9.19
CA ASN A 191 0.48 3.48 9.26
C ASN A 191 -0.20 3.24 7.91
N ALA A 192 -0.82 2.08 7.75
CA ALA A 192 -1.44 1.68 6.48
C ALA A 192 -2.93 2.02 6.43
N SER A 193 -3.38 2.50 5.27
CA SER A 193 -4.78 2.66 4.88
C SER A 193 -4.96 2.27 3.42
N ILE A 194 -6.17 2.45 2.88
CA ILE A 194 -6.47 2.22 1.46
C ILE A 194 -7.21 3.44 0.89
N GLY A 195 -7.11 3.64 -0.41
CA GLY A 195 -7.81 4.70 -1.12
C GLY A 195 -7.85 4.40 -2.61
N TRP A 196 -8.59 5.20 -3.38
CA TRP A 196 -8.48 5.13 -4.84
C TRP A 196 -7.13 5.68 -5.29
N GLU A 197 -6.60 5.15 -6.39
CA GLU A 197 -5.41 5.67 -7.06
C GLU A 197 -5.56 7.16 -7.36
N GLY A 198 -4.56 7.97 -7.01
CA GLY A 198 -4.56 9.42 -7.22
C GLY A 198 -5.51 10.21 -6.31
N MET A 199 -6.05 9.60 -5.24
CA MET A 199 -6.88 10.29 -4.23
C MET A 199 -6.19 10.34 -2.86
N SER A 200 -6.84 10.94 -1.88
CA SER A 200 -6.42 10.82 -0.48
C SER A 200 -6.77 9.43 0.08
N GLU A 201 -5.98 8.96 1.04
CA GLU A 201 -6.29 7.73 1.78
C GLU A 201 -7.62 7.84 2.55
N LEU A 202 -8.30 6.70 2.74
CA LEU A 202 -9.44 6.64 3.64
C LEU A 202 -8.99 6.88 5.08
N GLN A 203 -9.78 7.62 5.83
CA GLN A 203 -9.54 7.78 7.26
C GLN A 203 -9.76 6.46 7.99
N LYS A 204 -8.90 6.17 8.95
CA LYS A 204 -9.09 5.04 9.87
C LYS A 204 -10.03 5.45 11.00
N LYS A 205 -10.82 4.49 11.48
CA LYS A 205 -11.47 4.62 12.79
C LYS A 205 -10.39 4.67 13.89
N ASP A 206 -10.70 5.31 15.02
CA ASP A 206 -9.80 5.32 16.17
C ASP A 206 -9.56 3.89 16.70
N GLY A 207 -8.32 3.59 17.09
CA GLY A 207 -7.92 2.28 17.62
C GLY A 207 -7.64 1.20 16.56
N ILE A 208 -7.66 1.54 15.27
CA ILE A 208 -7.29 0.57 14.22
C ILE A 208 -5.77 0.38 14.17
N PRO A 209 -5.28 -0.88 14.23
CA PRO A 209 -3.86 -1.18 14.38
C PRO A 209 -3.03 -0.71 13.17
N HIS A 210 -1.74 -0.51 13.41
CA HIS A 210 -0.73 -0.34 12.36
C HIS A 210 -0.41 -1.67 11.68
N ILE A 211 0.32 -1.62 10.56
CA ILE A 211 0.84 -2.82 9.90
C ILE A 211 2.34 -2.89 10.15
N THR A 212 2.80 -4.00 10.72
CA THR A 212 4.22 -4.32 10.85
C THR A 212 4.63 -5.25 9.72
N ILE A 213 5.35 -4.76 8.73
CA ILE A 213 5.88 -5.58 7.65
C ILE A 213 7.20 -6.20 8.10
N ILE A 214 7.27 -7.53 8.19
CA ILE A 214 8.48 -8.28 8.55
C ILE A 214 9.17 -8.74 7.27
N HIS A 215 10.29 -8.10 6.91
CA HIS A 215 11.03 -8.32 5.66
C HIS A 215 11.63 -9.73 5.56
N TYR A 216 12.15 -10.25 6.67
CA TYR A 216 12.73 -11.59 6.80
C TYR A 216 12.61 -12.05 8.26
N ARG A 217 12.67 -13.35 8.51
CA ARG A 217 12.68 -13.84 9.90
C ARG A 217 14.07 -13.79 10.50
N LYS A 218 14.16 -13.35 11.77
CA LYS A 218 15.41 -13.33 12.52
C LYS A 218 16.05 -14.73 12.60
N SER A 219 15.26 -15.77 12.84
CA SER A 219 15.76 -17.16 12.88
C SER A 219 16.44 -17.57 11.56
N ILE A 220 15.83 -17.26 10.42
CA ILE A 220 16.41 -17.54 9.10
C ILE A 220 17.72 -16.76 8.91
N PHE A 221 17.76 -15.50 9.32
CA PHE A 221 18.96 -14.67 9.27
C PHE A 221 20.10 -15.23 10.12
N TYR A 222 19.84 -15.62 11.37
CA TYR A 222 20.85 -16.25 12.22
C TYR A 222 21.32 -17.60 11.68
N THR A 223 20.41 -18.41 11.13
CA THR A 223 20.78 -19.66 10.45
C THR A 223 21.74 -19.38 9.28
N TRP A 224 21.47 -18.34 8.47
CA TRP A 224 22.37 -17.94 7.38
C TRP A 224 23.74 -17.48 7.88
N ILE A 225 23.80 -16.72 8.98
CA ILE A 225 25.07 -16.32 9.60
C ILE A 225 25.84 -17.57 10.06
N VAL A 226 25.20 -18.49 10.78
CA VAL A 226 25.85 -19.71 11.28
C VAL A 226 26.35 -20.59 10.14
N ILE A 227 25.54 -20.77 9.08
CA ILE A 227 25.95 -21.51 7.88
C ILE A 227 27.16 -20.84 7.20
N SER A 228 27.14 -19.51 7.08
CA SER A 228 28.24 -18.76 6.47
C SER A 228 29.52 -18.87 7.28
N LEU A 229 29.43 -18.77 8.62
CA LEU A 229 30.55 -18.97 9.53
C LEU A 229 31.09 -20.41 9.47
N PHE A 230 30.22 -21.41 9.34
CA PHE A 230 30.62 -22.80 9.16
C PHE A 230 31.40 -23.01 7.86
N PHE A 231 30.93 -22.45 6.74
CA PHE A 231 31.66 -22.50 5.47
C PHE A 231 33.00 -21.77 5.54
N LEU A 232 33.04 -20.61 6.19
CA LEU A 232 34.28 -19.87 6.40
C LEU A 232 35.28 -20.65 7.26
N ALA A 233 34.82 -21.22 8.37
CA ALA A 233 35.65 -22.07 9.23
C ALA A 233 36.15 -23.32 8.50
N SER A 234 35.29 -23.95 7.70
CA SER A 234 35.65 -25.10 6.86
C SER A 234 36.69 -24.71 5.81
N ALA A 235 36.57 -23.53 5.20
CA ALA A 235 37.57 -23.02 4.26
C ALA A 235 38.91 -22.75 4.95
N VAL A 236 38.92 -22.09 6.12
CA VAL A 236 40.14 -21.87 6.91
C VAL A 236 40.77 -23.20 7.35
N TYR A 237 39.94 -24.18 7.73
CA TYR A 237 40.39 -25.52 8.08
C TYR A 237 41.07 -26.21 6.89
N ILE A 238 40.43 -26.19 5.72
CA ILE A 238 40.98 -26.78 4.50
C ILE A 238 42.27 -26.06 4.10
N CYS A 239 42.34 -24.74 4.14
CA CYS A 239 43.57 -24.01 3.82
C CYS A 239 44.71 -24.26 4.81
N SER A 240 44.42 -24.29 6.12
CA SER A 240 45.46 -24.29 7.16
C SER A 240 45.89 -25.68 7.59
N PHE A 241 44.99 -26.67 7.53
CA PHE A 241 45.21 -28.00 8.13
C PHE A 241 45.15 -29.13 7.11
N THR A 242 44.66 -28.88 5.90
CA THR A 242 44.73 -29.86 4.82
C THR A 242 45.63 -29.32 3.72
N ASP A 243 46.65 -30.05 3.30
CA ASP A 243 47.47 -29.64 2.15
C ASP A 243 46.69 -29.70 0.81
N ALA A 244 45.36 -29.86 0.86
CA ALA A 244 44.46 -30.05 -0.27
C ALA A 244 44.43 -28.88 -1.25
N LEU A 245 44.83 -27.67 -0.83
CA LEU A 245 44.91 -26.49 -1.69
C LEU A 245 46.35 -26.10 -2.07
N ARG A 246 47.33 -26.92 -1.69
CA ARG A 246 48.75 -26.68 -1.99
C ARG A 246 49.17 -27.51 -3.19
N ASP A 247 49.90 -26.90 -4.12
CA ASP A 247 50.26 -27.54 -5.40
C ASP A 247 51.20 -28.75 -5.25
N SER A 248 51.85 -28.94 -4.08
CA SER A 248 52.87 -29.99 -3.89
C SER A 248 53.05 -30.46 -2.44
N GLY A 249 52.03 -30.35 -1.58
CA GLY A 249 52.07 -30.84 -0.19
C GLY A 249 52.54 -29.81 0.85
N SER A 250 52.80 -30.29 2.07
CA SER A 250 53.12 -29.45 3.24
C SER A 250 54.26 -28.45 2.98
N GLY A 251 53.96 -27.16 3.12
CA GLY A 251 54.91 -26.05 2.93
C GLY A 251 54.92 -25.42 1.54
N ALA A 252 54.20 -25.98 0.57
CA ALA A 252 54.08 -25.41 -0.77
C ALA A 252 53.10 -24.22 -0.83
N ALA A 253 53.26 -23.36 -1.84
CA ALA A 253 52.36 -22.25 -2.09
C ALA A 253 50.94 -22.74 -2.39
N PHE A 254 49.95 -21.92 -2.02
CA PHE A 254 48.55 -22.20 -2.33
C PHE A 254 48.32 -22.08 -3.84
N SER A 255 47.66 -23.09 -4.40
CA SER A 255 47.24 -23.09 -5.78
C SER A 255 46.20 -21.98 -6.00
N LEU A 256 46.54 -20.99 -6.82
CA LEU A 256 45.68 -19.84 -7.09
C LEU A 256 44.37 -20.27 -7.78
N SER A 257 44.46 -21.22 -8.70
CA SER A 257 43.32 -21.75 -9.45
C SER A 257 42.37 -22.57 -8.58
N LEU A 258 42.91 -23.42 -7.69
CA LEU A 258 42.12 -24.25 -6.78
C LEU A 258 41.42 -23.40 -5.70
N SER A 259 42.13 -22.38 -5.20
CA SER A 259 41.61 -21.43 -4.22
C SER A 259 40.53 -20.52 -4.81
N GLN A 260 40.69 -20.05 -6.05
CA GLN A 260 39.66 -19.30 -6.78
C GLN A 260 38.43 -20.17 -7.09
N LEU A 261 38.62 -21.41 -7.54
CA LEU A 261 37.52 -22.35 -7.79
C LEU A 261 36.71 -22.60 -6.52
N MET A 262 37.38 -22.84 -5.39
CA MET A 262 36.72 -23.08 -4.11
C MET A 262 35.93 -21.85 -3.63
N PHE A 263 36.52 -20.65 -3.73
CA PHE A 263 35.83 -19.40 -3.42
C PHE A 263 34.57 -19.21 -4.28
N TRP A 264 34.67 -19.35 -5.60
CA TRP A 264 33.52 -19.20 -6.50
C TRP A 264 32.46 -20.28 -6.28
N THR A 265 32.86 -21.51 -5.96
CA THR A 265 31.92 -22.61 -5.70
C THR A 265 31.13 -22.39 -4.41
N ILE A 266 31.78 -21.90 -3.35
CA ILE A 266 31.11 -21.55 -2.10
C ILE A 266 30.19 -20.35 -2.33
N LEU A 267 30.66 -19.31 -3.03
CA LEU A 267 29.90 -18.09 -3.25
C LEU A 267 28.68 -18.31 -4.16
N THR A 268 28.83 -19.03 -5.28
CA THR A 268 27.70 -19.35 -6.17
C THR A 268 26.68 -20.29 -5.51
N LYS A 269 27.12 -21.30 -4.75
CA LYS A 269 26.18 -22.15 -3.99
C LYS A 269 25.48 -21.42 -2.84
N SER A 270 26.07 -20.34 -2.34
CA SER A 270 25.43 -19.49 -1.31
C SER A 270 24.43 -18.50 -1.89
N ILE A 271 24.57 -18.12 -3.17
CA ILE A 271 23.73 -17.10 -3.85
C ILE A 271 22.57 -17.73 -4.65
N ILE A 272 22.68 -18.98 -5.11
CA ILE A 272 21.60 -19.67 -5.83
C ILE A 272 20.60 -20.27 -4.82
N ARG A 273 19.67 -19.44 -4.32
CA ARG A 273 18.31 -19.85 -3.93
C ARG A 273 17.35 -18.67 -3.78
#